data_AF-A0A7Z9L0E4-F1
#
_entry.id   AF-A0A7Z9L0E4-F1
#
_cell.length_a   1.000
_cell.length_b   1.000
_cell.length_c   1.000
_cell.angle_alpha   90.00
_cell.angle_beta   90.00
_cell.angle_gamma   90.00
#
_symmetry.space_group_name_H-M   'P 1'
#
loop_
_entity.id
_entity.type
_entity.pdbx_description
1 polymer ?
#
loop_
_entity_poly.entity_id
_entity_poly.type
_entity_poly.pdbx_seq_one_letter_code
_entity_poly.pdbx_strand_id
1 'polypeptide(L)'
;MKTKAALFILVSSFLINSSFSQSLGIQVGITGEFYSVYSGVRDFSPGGQAFGMNSFLIKGTNDTVWVFGTGCGNKTTPGDTSDVTFYREKDTGSKNWDCIFNAVVDAQYADTVITQYFGLTRANVKLQYIVPHAHSDHAAPEYIDALNTIGYPVSGTNVYVHVEDSAMIGCTQPCCGSTPCEDRATDKWFGASYNPPWPAALLSSVVVMGQSGDSCNAVINTFTSSALGTWKVMSGVDTSQIQSHTGGTVDLLNDTHNWHIVGSNLSLWAQCEYGSSYTKIDIHDALSPLTTSINMQGEQSNVISVYPNPASSELYISENLPLQPTDIYLMDVLGRRKLTLAPDARQIDVSNTPAGIKTLVIVTNEAVYTNRISIVR
;
A
#
# COMPACT_ATOMS: atom_id res chain seq x y z
N MET A 1 49.94 -22.39 -27.57
CA MET A 1 48.64 -21.73 -27.83
C MET A 1 47.73 -22.03 -26.65
N LYS A 2 47.38 -21.03 -25.83
CA LYS A 2 46.47 -21.17 -24.70
C LYS A 2 45.34 -20.15 -24.88
N THR A 3 44.14 -20.64 -25.14
CA THR A 3 42.91 -19.86 -25.22
C THR A 3 42.50 -19.45 -23.81
N LYS A 4 42.43 -18.14 -23.55
CA LYS A 4 41.85 -17.58 -22.32
C LYS A 4 40.34 -17.51 -22.51
N ALA A 5 39.60 -18.27 -21.70
CA ALA A 5 38.17 -18.04 -21.52
C ALA A 5 37.99 -16.81 -20.62
N ALA A 6 37.29 -15.80 -21.13
CA ALA A 6 36.89 -14.63 -20.37
C ALA A 6 35.66 -15.00 -19.51
N LEU A 7 35.84 -14.97 -18.19
CA LEU A 7 34.76 -15.08 -17.21
C LEU A 7 34.00 -13.76 -17.20
N PHE A 8 32.86 -13.69 -17.89
CA PHE A 8 31.90 -12.60 -17.75
C PHE A 8 31.15 -12.80 -16.43
N ILE A 9 31.61 -12.14 -15.37
CA ILE A 9 30.80 -11.97 -14.16
C ILE A 9 29.84 -10.82 -14.43
N LEU A 10 28.58 -11.15 -14.71
CA LEU A 10 27.49 -10.19 -14.71
C LEU A 10 27.23 -9.80 -13.24
N VAL A 11 27.89 -8.74 -12.77
CA VAL A 11 27.53 -8.10 -11.50
C VAL A 11 26.29 -7.24 -11.77
N SER A 12 25.13 -7.88 -11.85
CA SER A 12 23.82 -7.23 -11.85
C SER A 12 23.25 -7.29 -10.46
N SER A 13 23.82 -6.51 -9.54
CA SER A 13 23.31 -6.25 -8.19
C SER A 13 24.05 -5.05 -7.62
N PHE A 14 23.36 -4.15 -6.92
CA PHE A 14 23.87 -2.93 -6.28
C PHE A 14 23.96 -1.64 -7.11
N LEU A 15 22.80 -1.18 -7.60
CA LEU A 15 22.45 0.25 -7.56
C LEU A 15 20.93 0.38 -7.36
N ILE A 16 20.45 -0.06 -6.19
CA ILE A 16 19.14 0.40 -5.69
C ILE A 16 19.37 1.86 -5.29
N ASN A 17 19.14 2.77 -6.23
CA ASN A 17 19.12 4.19 -5.94
C ASN A 17 18.02 4.45 -4.90
N SER A 18 18.43 5.04 -3.80
CA SER A 18 17.66 5.48 -2.63
C SER A 18 16.68 6.64 -2.92
N SER A 19 16.19 6.78 -4.16
CA SER A 19 15.02 7.61 -4.50
C SER A 19 13.69 6.95 -4.09
N PHE A 20 13.76 5.73 -3.56
CA PHE A 20 12.65 4.82 -3.23
C PHE A 20 11.70 5.31 -2.11
N SER A 21 12.02 6.40 -1.40
CA SER A 21 11.24 6.91 -0.27
C SER A 21 10.53 8.26 -0.49
N GLN A 22 10.42 8.77 -1.73
CA GLN A 22 10.08 10.20 -1.97
C GLN A 22 8.66 10.52 -2.51
N SER A 23 7.66 9.65 -2.31
CA SER A 23 6.23 10.01 -2.51
C SER A 23 5.28 9.30 -1.53
N LEU A 24 5.78 8.96 -0.35
CA LEU A 24 5.11 8.15 0.66
C LEU A 24 3.82 8.83 1.13
N GLY A 25 2.70 8.22 0.81
CA GLY A 25 1.38 8.73 1.10
C GLY A 25 0.36 7.90 0.35
N ILE A 26 -0.18 8.45 -0.74
CA ILE A 26 -1.26 7.82 -1.49
C ILE A 26 -0.82 7.62 -2.94
N GLN A 27 -0.96 6.40 -3.44
CA GLN A 27 -0.76 6.05 -4.84
C GLN A 27 -2.12 5.73 -5.46
N VAL A 28 -2.39 6.29 -6.63
CA VAL A 28 -3.64 6.11 -7.34
C VAL A 28 -3.51 4.89 -8.25
N GLY A 29 -4.35 3.89 -8.06
CA GLY A 29 -4.51 2.80 -9.02
C GLY A 29 -5.59 3.16 -10.05
N ILE A 30 -6.82 3.44 -9.57
CA ILE A 30 -7.91 4.02 -10.38
C ILE A 30 -8.57 5.15 -9.58
N THR A 31 -8.62 6.33 -10.17
CA THR A 31 -9.23 7.52 -9.57
C THR A 31 -10.66 7.25 -9.13
N GLY A 32 -10.97 7.54 -7.86
CA GLY A 32 -12.28 7.37 -7.24
C GLY A 32 -12.61 5.95 -6.78
N GLU A 33 -11.77 4.95 -7.09
CA GLU A 33 -12.14 3.54 -6.90
C GLU A 33 -11.07 2.69 -6.21
N PHE A 34 -9.78 2.90 -6.50
CA PHE A 34 -8.70 2.07 -5.99
C PHE A 34 -7.42 2.86 -5.72
N TYR A 35 -6.94 2.77 -4.48
CA TYR A 35 -5.78 3.50 -4.00
C TYR A 35 -4.90 2.58 -3.15
N SER A 36 -3.61 2.82 -3.16
CA SER A 36 -2.67 2.25 -2.19
C SER A 36 -2.22 3.35 -1.25
N VAL A 37 -2.34 3.11 0.06
CA VAL A 37 -1.72 3.92 1.09
C VAL A 37 -0.38 3.27 1.45
N TYR A 38 0.69 4.02 1.28
CA TYR A 38 2.02 3.54 1.62
C TYR A 38 2.19 3.52 3.13
N SER A 39 2.54 2.35 3.63
CA SER A 39 3.17 2.16 4.93
C SER A 39 4.40 1.28 4.76
N GLY A 40 5.17 1.10 5.81
CA GLY A 40 6.37 0.28 5.74
C GLY A 40 7.21 0.38 7.00
N VAL A 41 8.30 -0.37 6.97
CA VAL A 41 9.25 -0.48 8.07
C VAL A 41 10.64 -0.11 7.55
N ARG A 42 11.42 0.54 8.40
CA ARG A 42 12.77 0.99 8.08
C ARG A 42 13.75 0.69 9.19
N ASP A 43 14.95 0.28 8.80
CA ASP A 43 16.16 0.35 9.62
C ASP A 43 16.71 1.78 9.60
N PHE A 44 16.67 2.44 10.75
CA PHE A 44 17.16 3.79 10.97
C PHE A 44 18.68 3.85 11.21
N SER A 45 19.40 2.72 11.12
CA SER A 45 20.86 2.73 11.08
C SER A 45 21.40 3.35 9.79
N PRO A 46 22.64 3.87 9.79
CA PRO A 46 23.28 4.39 8.57
C PRO A 46 23.36 3.31 7.48
N GLY A 47 22.74 3.56 6.33
CA GLY A 47 22.63 2.59 5.23
C GLY A 47 21.56 1.52 5.43
N GLY A 48 20.70 1.69 6.43
CA GLY A 48 19.58 0.80 6.73
C GLY A 48 18.59 0.65 5.58
N GLN A 49 17.98 -0.54 5.49
CA GLN A 49 17.01 -0.90 4.46
C GLN A 49 15.58 -0.51 4.88
N ALA A 50 14.68 -0.43 3.92
CA ALA A 50 13.25 -0.27 4.16
C ALA A 50 12.46 -1.22 3.26
N PHE A 51 11.28 -1.63 3.71
CA PHE A 51 10.34 -2.41 2.93
C PHE A 51 8.94 -1.82 3.07
N GLY A 52 8.14 -1.89 2.00
CA GLY A 52 6.76 -1.41 2.00
C GLY A 52 5.83 -2.42 2.64
N MET A 53 4.70 -1.93 3.16
CA MET A 53 3.63 -2.69 3.79
C MET A 53 2.32 -1.96 3.46
N ASN A 54 1.97 -1.93 2.19
CA ASN A 54 0.90 -1.06 1.73
C ASN A 54 -0.47 -1.53 2.22
N SER A 55 -1.38 -0.58 2.39
CA SER A 55 -2.80 -0.87 2.53
C SER A 55 -3.52 -0.49 1.24
N PHE A 56 -4.25 -1.41 0.65
CA PHE A 56 -5.05 -1.12 -0.54
C PHE A 56 -6.48 -0.79 -0.14
N LEU A 57 -6.94 0.39 -0.54
CA LEU A 57 -8.30 0.86 -0.31
C LEU A 57 -9.09 0.72 -1.62
N ILE A 58 -10.17 -0.06 -1.55
CA ILE A 58 -11.06 -0.35 -2.67
C ILE A 58 -12.46 0.13 -2.30
N LYS A 59 -13.01 1.03 -3.13
CA LYS A 59 -14.37 1.53 -2.95
C LYS A 59 -15.39 0.41 -3.21
N GLY A 60 -16.14 0.03 -2.19
CA GLY A 60 -17.20 -0.96 -2.28
C GLY A 60 -18.50 -0.38 -2.85
N THR A 61 -19.55 -1.19 -2.86
CA THR A 61 -20.92 -0.70 -3.08
C THR A 61 -21.45 0.05 -1.85
N ASN A 62 -22.29 1.07 -2.07
CA ASN A 62 -22.79 1.96 -1.02
C ASN A 62 -21.62 2.64 -0.27
N ASP A 63 -21.76 2.87 1.03
CA ASP A 63 -20.71 3.47 1.87
C ASP A 63 -19.69 2.44 2.38
N THR A 64 -19.40 1.38 1.62
CA THR A 64 -18.46 0.34 2.05
C THR A 64 -17.06 0.65 1.51
N VAL A 65 -16.02 0.46 2.31
CA VAL A 65 -14.63 0.51 1.86
C VAL A 65 -13.93 -0.77 2.27
N TRP A 66 -13.38 -1.48 1.29
CA TRP A 66 -12.56 -2.66 1.52
C TRP A 66 -11.11 -2.24 1.69
N VAL A 67 -10.47 -2.76 2.73
CA VAL A 67 -9.07 -2.48 3.05
C VAL A 67 -8.32 -3.81 3.03
N PHE A 68 -7.32 -3.95 2.17
CA PHE A 68 -6.45 -5.12 2.12
C PHE A 68 -5.08 -4.75 2.66
N GLY A 69 -4.72 -5.34 3.80
CA GLY A 69 -3.58 -4.90 4.64
C GLY A 69 -3.97 -3.85 5.67
N THR A 70 -3.07 -3.58 6.63
CA THR A 70 -3.33 -2.64 7.74
C THR A 70 -2.16 -1.70 8.03
N GLY A 71 -1.16 -1.64 7.17
CA GLY A 71 0.03 -0.82 7.40
C GLY A 71 0.80 -1.23 8.67
N CYS A 72 1.69 -0.36 9.11
CA CYS A 72 2.57 -0.63 10.24
C CYS A 72 1.97 -0.12 11.57
N GLY A 73 1.78 -1.04 12.51
CA GLY A 73 1.30 -0.71 13.86
C GLY A 73 2.36 0.00 14.70
N ASN A 74 2.22 1.32 14.89
CA ASN A 74 2.91 2.02 15.99
C ASN A 74 2.14 3.25 16.49
N LYS A 75 2.40 3.62 17.77
CA LYS A 75 2.19 4.93 18.44
C LYS A 75 0.85 5.61 18.20
N THR A 76 -0.20 5.10 18.83
CA THR A 76 -1.33 5.95 19.27
C THR A 76 -1.04 6.60 20.63
N THR A 77 -0.20 5.96 21.46
CA THR A 77 0.04 6.36 22.86
C THR A 77 1.54 6.56 23.18
N PRO A 78 1.95 7.61 23.92
CA PRO A 78 3.33 7.77 24.38
C PRO A 78 3.81 6.59 25.24
N GLY A 79 4.96 6.00 24.89
CA GLY A 79 5.56 4.88 25.61
C GLY A 79 5.32 3.51 24.96
N ASP A 80 4.46 3.45 23.94
CA ASP A 80 4.27 2.24 23.14
C ASP A 80 5.42 2.05 22.14
N THR A 81 5.93 0.84 22.05
CA THR A 81 6.96 0.42 21.07
C THR A 81 6.25 -0.39 20.00
N SER A 82 6.48 -0.08 18.72
CA SER A 82 5.93 -0.91 17.64
C SER A 82 6.28 -2.37 17.88
N ASP A 83 5.35 -3.25 17.55
CA ASP A 83 5.60 -4.69 17.52
C ASP A 83 6.87 -4.99 16.72
N VAL A 84 7.07 -4.29 15.60
CA VAL A 84 8.29 -4.34 14.80
C VAL A 84 9.54 -4.04 15.63
N THR A 85 9.58 -2.93 16.38
CA THR A 85 10.74 -2.61 17.23
C THR A 85 10.95 -3.70 18.27
N PHE A 86 9.86 -4.18 18.89
CA PHE A 86 9.91 -5.21 19.93
C PHE A 86 10.52 -6.52 19.42
N TYR A 87 10.00 -7.07 18.33
CA TYR A 87 10.51 -8.31 17.74
C TYR A 87 11.95 -8.14 17.23
N ARG A 88 12.27 -7.00 16.63
CA ARG A 88 13.62 -6.73 16.11
C ARG A 88 14.67 -6.54 17.19
N GLU A 89 14.32 -5.88 18.28
CA GLU A 89 15.19 -5.77 19.45
C GLU A 89 15.49 -7.15 20.00
N LYS A 90 14.48 -8.01 20.11
CA LYS A 90 14.64 -9.35 20.65
C LYS A 90 15.51 -10.25 19.78
N ASP A 91 15.31 -10.22 18.47
CA ASP A 91 16.01 -11.11 17.54
C ASP A 91 17.42 -10.63 17.20
N THR A 92 17.60 -9.31 17.07
CA THR A 92 18.85 -8.73 16.54
C THR A 92 19.60 -7.87 17.54
N GLY A 93 19.03 -7.59 18.72
CA GLY A 93 19.56 -6.60 19.66
C GLY A 93 19.42 -5.15 19.19
N SER A 94 18.78 -4.91 18.04
CA SER A 94 18.68 -3.60 17.40
C SER A 94 17.28 -3.02 17.54
N LYS A 95 17.20 -1.81 18.08
CA LYS A 95 15.98 -0.97 18.11
C LYS A 95 15.88 -0.05 16.90
N ASN A 96 16.74 -0.21 15.91
CA ASN A 96 16.78 0.67 14.74
C ASN A 96 15.65 0.36 13.76
N TRP A 97 14.94 -0.74 13.89
CA TRP A 97 13.83 -1.09 13.02
C TRP A 97 12.53 -0.56 13.59
N ASP A 98 11.86 0.34 12.89
CA ASP A 98 10.55 0.86 13.28
C ASP A 98 9.70 1.16 12.03
N CYS A 99 8.41 1.36 12.23
CA CYS A 99 7.50 1.83 11.20
C CYS A 99 7.97 3.20 10.66
N ILE A 100 7.82 3.40 9.35
CA ILE A 100 8.12 4.68 8.69
C ILE A 100 7.15 5.76 9.18
N PHE A 101 5.88 5.38 9.34
CA PHE A 101 4.81 6.20 9.89
C PHE A 101 4.15 5.50 11.06
N ASN A 102 3.50 6.25 11.94
CA ASN A 102 2.67 5.65 12.97
C ASN A 102 1.28 5.33 12.39
N ALA A 103 0.52 4.50 13.10
CA ALA A 103 -0.81 4.06 12.68
C ALA A 103 -1.78 5.24 12.45
N VAL A 104 -1.63 6.33 13.21
CA VAL A 104 -2.44 7.55 13.04
C VAL A 104 -2.17 8.24 11.72
N VAL A 105 -0.91 8.34 11.29
CA VAL A 105 -0.54 8.95 10.00
C VAL A 105 -1.03 8.08 8.85
N ASP A 106 -0.87 6.76 8.93
CA ASP A 106 -1.42 5.84 7.92
C ASP A 106 -2.95 5.94 7.85
N ALA A 107 -3.63 6.03 9.00
CA ALA A 107 -5.06 6.25 9.09
C ALA A 107 -5.49 7.60 8.50
N GLN A 108 -4.69 8.66 8.65
CA GLN A 108 -4.95 9.97 8.02
C GLN A 108 -4.82 9.93 6.49
N TYR A 109 -3.88 9.15 5.96
CA TYR A 109 -3.78 8.93 4.52
C TYR A 109 -4.98 8.13 3.99
N ALA A 110 -5.37 7.07 4.68
CA ALA A 110 -6.58 6.32 4.37
C ALA A 110 -7.84 7.20 4.47
N ASP A 111 -7.94 8.04 5.49
CA ASP A 111 -9.02 9.00 5.65
C ASP A 111 -9.10 10.02 4.50
N THR A 112 -7.94 10.49 4.03
CA THR A 112 -7.87 11.36 2.85
C THR A 112 -8.44 10.65 1.62
N VAL A 113 -8.09 9.38 1.41
CA VAL A 113 -8.68 8.57 0.32
C VAL A 113 -10.19 8.47 0.49
N ILE A 114 -10.66 8.07 1.66
CA ILE A 114 -12.08 7.80 1.89
C ILE A 114 -12.93 9.08 1.78
N THR A 115 -12.49 10.17 2.41
CA THR A 115 -13.29 11.40 2.47
C THR A 115 -13.13 12.27 1.23
N GLN A 116 -11.93 12.42 0.71
CA GLN A 116 -11.66 13.35 -0.40
C GLN A 116 -11.76 12.64 -1.76
N TYR A 117 -11.28 11.40 -1.87
CA TYR A 117 -11.23 10.71 -3.17
C TYR A 117 -12.44 9.82 -3.42
N PHE A 118 -12.92 9.08 -2.42
CA PHE A 118 -14.17 8.32 -2.55
C PHE A 118 -15.41 9.18 -2.34
N GLY A 119 -15.27 10.33 -1.67
CA GLY A 119 -16.36 11.25 -1.38
C GLY A 119 -17.30 10.75 -0.27
N LEU A 120 -16.82 9.88 0.61
CA LEU A 120 -17.62 9.27 1.67
C LEU A 120 -17.48 10.03 2.99
N THR A 121 -18.48 9.92 3.87
CA THR A 121 -18.44 10.54 5.19
C THR A 121 -18.06 9.50 6.25
N ARG A 122 -17.15 9.86 7.17
CA ARG A 122 -16.65 8.95 8.22
C ARG A 122 -17.77 8.20 8.95
N ALA A 123 -18.83 8.92 9.32
CA ALA A 123 -19.96 8.41 10.11
C ALA A 123 -20.78 7.31 9.40
N ASN A 124 -20.76 7.25 8.06
CA ASN A 124 -21.56 6.32 7.29
C ASN A 124 -20.73 5.16 6.71
N VAL A 125 -19.41 5.30 6.69
CA VAL A 125 -18.52 4.32 6.07
C VAL A 125 -18.49 3.02 6.87
N LYS A 126 -18.63 1.90 6.17
CA LYS A 126 -18.41 0.55 6.70
C LYS A 126 -17.07 0.05 6.22
N LEU A 127 -16.10 -0.04 7.12
CA LEU A 127 -14.76 -0.54 6.81
C LEU A 127 -14.77 -2.07 6.85
N GLN A 128 -14.23 -2.71 5.81
CA GLN A 128 -14.15 -4.16 5.70
C GLN A 128 -12.68 -4.54 5.47
N TYR A 129 -12.02 -5.06 6.49
CA TYR A 129 -10.59 -5.37 6.43
C TYR A 129 -10.41 -6.81 6.00
N ILE A 130 -9.57 -7.06 5.00
CA ILE A 130 -9.12 -8.38 4.64
C ILE A 130 -7.65 -8.44 5.06
N VAL A 131 -7.36 -9.32 6.02
CA VAL A 131 -6.01 -9.56 6.51
C VAL A 131 -5.27 -10.42 5.48
N PRO A 132 -4.23 -9.90 4.80
CA PRO A 132 -3.46 -10.65 3.82
C PRO A 132 -2.79 -11.88 4.41
N HIS A 133 -2.23 -11.74 5.60
CA HIS A 133 -1.77 -12.81 6.48
C HIS A 133 -1.56 -12.24 7.89
N ALA A 134 -1.61 -13.07 8.93
CA ALA A 134 -1.63 -12.62 10.34
C ALA A 134 -0.25 -12.29 10.93
N HIS A 135 0.52 -11.46 10.23
CA HIS A 135 1.76 -10.87 10.76
C HIS A 135 1.57 -9.41 11.17
N SER A 136 2.49 -8.94 12.01
CA SER A 136 2.56 -7.54 12.45
C SER A 136 2.72 -6.55 11.30
N ASP A 137 3.12 -7.00 10.12
CA ASP A 137 3.20 -6.16 8.93
C ASP A 137 1.88 -6.02 8.14
N HIS A 138 0.87 -6.84 8.42
CA HIS A 138 -0.41 -6.77 7.68
C HIS A 138 -1.66 -6.96 8.53
N ALA A 139 -1.51 -7.10 9.84
CA ALA A 139 -2.59 -7.30 10.81
C ALA A 139 -2.39 -6.48 12.11
N ALA A 140 -2.23 -5.18 11.96
CA ALA A 140 -2.00 -4.22 13.05
C ALA A 140 -3.33 -3.68 13.63
N PRO A 141 -3.73 -4.04 14.86
CA PRO A 141 -4.94 -3.51 15.50
C PRO A 141 -4.86 -2.00 15.72
N GLU A 142 -3.66 -1.45 15.88
CA GLU A 142 -3.41 -0.01 16.09
C GLU A 142 -3.89 0.81 14.89
N TYR A 143 -3.80 0.28 13.67
CA TYR A 143 -4.28 0.95 12.47
C TYR A 143 -5.82 1.04 12.44
N ILE A 144 -6.48 -0.06 12.80
CA ILE A 144 -7.95 -0.11 12.89
C ILE A 144 -8.43 0.80 14.01
N ASP A 145 -7.75 0.79 15.16
CA ASP A 145 -8.05 1.68 16.29
C ASP A 145 -7.76 3.16 15.96
N ALA A 146 -6.71 3.45 15.19
CA ALA A 146 -6.42 4.80 14.72
C ALA A 146 -7.53 5.34 13.80
N LEU A 147 -8.06 4.50 12.90
CA LEU A 147 -9.24 4.85 12.09
C LEU A 147 -10.47 5.11 12.96
N ASN A 148 -10.71 4.28 13.98
CA ASN A 148 -11.80 4.52 14.94
C ASN A 148 -11.62 5.85 15.69
N THR A 149 -10.40 6.14 16.16
CA THR A 149 -10.05 7.38 16.89
C THR A 149 -10.32 8.64 16.07
N ILE A 150 -10.15 8.60 14.74
CA ILE A 150 -10.45 9.73 13.85
C ILE A 150 -11.92 9.77 13.37
N GLY A 151 -12.78 8.88 13.89
CA GLY A 151 -14.23 8.98 13.79
C GLY A 151 -14.90 7.98 12.85
N TYR A 152 -14.23 6.91 12.44
CA TYR A 152 -14.86 5.80 11.72
C TYR A 152 -15.58 4.85 12.69
N PRO A 153 -16.82 4.42 12.41
CA PRO A 153 -17.56 3.55 13.31
C PRO A 153 -17.01 2.12 13.31
N VAL A 154 -16.77 1.58 14.51
CA VAL A 154 -16.50 0.13 14.68
C VAL A 154 -17.75 -0.70 14.35
N SER A 155 -18.95 -0.15 14.57
CA SER A 155 -20.19 -0.87 14.26
C SER A 155 -20.32 -1.17 12.78
N GLY A 156 -20.40 -2.45 12.42
CA GLY A 156 -20.47 -2.90 11.02
C GLY A 156 -19.09 -3.02 10.36
N THR A 157 -18.01 -2.78 11.09
CA THR A 157 -16.67 -3.19 10.67
C THR A 157 -16.52 -4.70 10.79
N ASN A 158 -15.88 -5.32 9.81
CA ASN A 158 -15.48 -6.72 9.88
C ASN A 158 -13.99 -6.84 9.57
N VAL A 159 -13.31 -7.77 10.23
CA VAL A 159 -11.91 -8.14 9.98
C VAL A 159 -11.88 -9.59 9.50
N TYR A 160 -11.82 -9.78 8.19
CA TYR A 160 -11.75 -11.08 7.55
C TYR A 160 -10.34 -11.64 7.67
N VAL A 161 -10.22 -12.82 8.29
CA VAL A 161 -8.96 -13.56 8.44
C VAL A 161 -9.16 -15.01 8.02
N HIS A 162 -8.18 -15.58 7.34
CA HIS A 162 -8.22 -17.00 7.01
C HIS A 162 -8.18 -17.88 8.27
N VAL A 163 -8.80 -19.05 8.24
CA VAL A 163 -8.87 -19.97 9.40
C VAL A 163 -7.49 -20.35 9.95
N GLU A 164 -6.51 -20.60 9.07
CA GLU A 164 -5.14 -20.96 9.46
C GLU A 164 -4.40 -19.81 10.16
N ASP A 165 -4.82 -18.56 9.94
CA ASP A 165 -4.21 -17.37 10.53
C ASP A 165 -5.03 -16.79 11.70
N SER A 166 -6.26 -17.27 11.89
CA SER A 166 -7.23 -16.71 12.85
C SER A 166 -6.76 -16.78 14.31
N ALA A 167 -6.02 -17.82 14.69
CA ALA A 167 -5.49 -17.98 16.04
C ALA A 167 -4.47 -16.91 16.43
N MET A 168 -3.77 -16.33 15.43
CA MET A 168 -2.75 -15.30 15.64
C MET A 168 -3.36 -13.92 15.92
N ILE A 169 -4.52 -13.59 15.33
CA ILE A 169 -5.23 -12.32 15.57
C ILE A 169 -5.66 -12.18 17.04
N GLY A 170 -6.13 -13.27 17.65
CA GLY A 170 -6.51 -13.31 19.06
C GLY A 170 -5.32 -13.46 20.02
N CYS A 171 -4.11 -13.58 19.47
CA CYS A 171 -2.94 -14.03 20.20
C CYS A 171 -3.24 -15.26 21.09
N THR A 172 -3.66 -16.36 20.48
CA THR A 172 -4.09 -17.56 21.21
C THR A 172 -3.14 -18.76 21.11
N GLN A 173 -1.91 -18.61 20.56
CA GLN A 173 -0.78 -19.57 20.36
C GLN A 173 -0.33 -19.61 18.87
N PRO A 174 0.92 -19.98 18.52
CA PRO A 174 2.06 -20.32 19.38
C PRO A 174 2.92 -19.11 19.81
N CYS A 175 2.73 -17.93 19.22
CA CYS A 175 3.58 -16.76 19.45
C CYS A 175 2.81 -15.67 20.19
N CYS A 176 2.76 -15.77 21.53
CA CYS A 176 1.98 -14.84 22.34
C CYS A 176 2.66 -14.35 23.59
N GLY A 177 2.24 -13.16 24.02
CA GLY A 177 2.95 -12.50 25.10
C GLY A 177 4.27 -11.94 24.60
N SER A 178 5.26 -11.95 25.48
CA SER A 178 6.64 -11.67 25.13
C SER A 178 7.35 -12.85 24.44
N THR A 179 6.64 -13.93 24.09
CA THR A 179 7.22 -15.15 23.51
C THR A 179 7.21 -15.03 21.98
N PRO A 180 8.39 -15.01 21.31
CA PRO A 180 8.45 -14.98 19.85
C PRO A 180 7.95 -16.31 19.30
N CYS A 181 7.57 -16.32 18.03
CA CYS A 181 7.29 -17.57 17.35
C CYS A 181 8.50 -18.51 17.43
N GLU A 182 8.35 -19.68 18.05
CA GLU A 182 9.40 -20.71 18.11
C GLU A 182 9.82 -21.16 16.70
N ASP A 183 8.91 -21.02 15.72
CA ASP A 183 9.02 -21.66 14.42
C ASP A 183 10.21 -21.19 13.58
N ARG A 184 10.82 -20.01 13.83
CA ARG A 184 12.07 -19.62 13.15
C ARG A 184 12.94 -18.65 13.95
N ALA A 185 13.88 -19.19 14.72
CA ALA A 185 15.04 -18.45 15.27
C ALA A 185 15.96 -17.77 14.21
N THR A 186 15.57 -17.77 12.93
CA THR A 186 16.32 -17.19 11.81
C THR A 186 15.53 -16.19 10.99
N ASP A 187 14.20 -16.10 11.18
CA ASP A 187 13.37 -15.22 10.37
C ASP A 187 13.02 -13.96 11.15
N LYS A 188 13.95 -13.02 11.08
CA LYS A 188 13.97 -11.74 11.81
C LYS A 188 12.84 -10.77 11.44
N TRP A 189 11.96 -11.11 10.52
CA TRP A 189 10.85 -10.24 10.06
C TRP A 189 9.51 -10.57 10.70
N PHE A 190 9.49 -11.51 11.65
CA PHE A 190 8.29 -12.21 12.05
C PHE A 190 7.83 -11.79 13.43
N GLY A 191 6.53 -11.54 13.55
CA GLY A 191 5.89 -11.10 14.78
C GLY A 191 4.37 -11.16 14.65
N ALA A 192 3.68 -11.57 15.72
CA ALA A 192 2.24 -11.39 15.83
C ALA A 192 1.94 -9.99 16.38
N SER A 193 0.88 -9.33 15.93
CA SER A 193 0.50 -8.06 16.55
C SER A 193 0.14 -8.27 18.01
N TYR A 194 0.89 -7.63 18.90
CA TYR A 194 1.00 -8.07 20.29
C TYR A 194 0.77 -6.96 21.31
N ASN A 195 1.37 -5.79 21.13
CA ASN A 195 1.40 -4.78 22.18
C ASN A 195 0.86 -3.42 21.71
N PRO A 196 -0.37 -3.05 22.12
CA PRO A 196 -1.28 -3.79 23.00
C PRO A 196 -2.02 -4.95 22.30
N PRO A 197 -2.56 -5.94 23.05
CA PRO A 197 -3.42 -6.97 22.47
C PRO A 197 -4.64 -6.36 21.78
N TRP A 198 -5.15 -7.06 20.76
CA TRP A 198 -6.36 -6.66 20.06
C TRP A 198 -7.51 -6.38 21.04
N PRO A 199 -8.12 -5.17 21.00
CA PRO A 199 -9.26 -4.84 21.83
C PRO A 199 -10.42 -5.83 21.64
N ALA A 200 -11.12 -6.19 22.71
CA ALA A 200 -12.24 -7.13 22.66
C ALA A 200 -13.32 -6.73 21.63
N ALA A 201 -13.54 -5.42 21.44
CA ALA A 201 -14.43 -4.91 20.42
C ALA A 201 -13.98 -5.27 18.99
N LEU A 202 -12.68 -5.16 18.69
CA LEU A 202 -12.14 -5.56 17.39
C LEU A 202 -12.14 -7.08 17.24
N LEU A 203 -11.81 -7.83 18.29
CA LEU A 203 -11.91 -9.30 18.26
C LEU A 203 -13.33 -9.78 17.94
N SER A 204 -14.36 -9.08 18.44
CA SER A 204 -15.76 -9.40 18.11
C SER A 204 -16.17 -9.10 16.66
N SER A 205 -15.34 -8.32 15.94
CA SER A 205 -15.53 -8.03 14.50
C SER A 205 -14.77 -9.00 13.59
N VAL A 206 -13.99 -9.93 14.15
CA VAL A 206 -13.25 -10.92 13.36
C VAL A 206 -14.21 -11.89 12.71
N VAL A 207 -14.09 -12.03 11.39
CA VAL A 207 -14.83 -13.00 10.57
C VAL A 207 -13.81 -13.99 10.03
N VAL A 208 -13.89 -15.23 10.52
CA VAL A 208 -13.05 -16.30 10.00
C VAL A 208 -13.59 -16.77 8.66
N MET A 209 -12.72 -16.83 7.65
CA MET A 209 -13.03 -17.28 6.30
C MET A 209 -12.14 -18.46 5.89
N GLY A 210 -12.58 -19.21 4.88
CA GLY A 210 -11.83 -20.35 4.32
C GLY A 210 -11.97 -21.62 5.13
N GLN A 211 -11.19 -22.62 4.76
CA GLN A 211 -11.13 -23.93 5.38
C GLN A 211 -9.66 -24.34 5.57
N SER A 212 -9.41 -25.17 6.58
CA SER A 212 -8.06 -25.68 6.82
C SER A 212 -7.60 -26.51 5.62
N GLY A 213 -6.39 -26.23 5.14
CA GLY A 213 -5.85 -26.87 3.95
C GLY A 213 -6.51 -26.46 2.63
N ASP A 214 -7.12 -25.27 2.55
CA ASP A 214 -7.60 -24.72 1.28
C ASP A 214 -6.51 -24.80 0.21
N SER A 215 -6.88 -25.37 -0.95
CA SER A 215 -5.95 -25.53 -2.05
C SER A 215 -5.51 -24.18 -2.60
N CYS A 216 -4.30 -24.15 -3.15
CA CYS A 216 -3.79 -22.97 -3.84
C CYS A 216 -4.81 -22.38 -4.85
N ASN A 217 -5.00 -21.05 -4.82
CA ASN A 217 -5.98 -20.29 -5.62
C ASN A 217 -7.46 -20.63 -5.35
N ALA A 218 -7.79 -21.37 -4.29
CA ALA A 218 -9.18 -21.58 -3.89
C ALA A 218 -9.84 -20.22 -3.58
N VAL A 219 -11.00 -19.96 -4.17
CA VAL A 219 -11.78 -18.75 -3.87
C VAL A 219 -12.48 -18.95 -2.53
N ILE A 220 -12.03 -18.20 -1.54
CA ILE A 220 -12.48 -18.29 -0.14
C ILE A 220 -13.65 -17.32 0.12
N ASN A 221 -13.58 -16.14 -0.48
CA ASN A 221 -14.59 -15.10 -0.33
C ASN A 221 -14.66 -14.26 -1.60
N THR A 222 -15.72 -13.48 -1.74
CA THR A 222 -15.88 -12.53 -2.85
C THR A 222 -16.53 -11.26 -2.35
N PHE A 223 -16.15 -10.13 -2.92
CA PHE A 223 -16.85 -8.87 -2.73
C PHE A 223 -16.98 -8.11 -4.04
N THR A 224 -17.83 -7.09 -4.07
CA THR A 224 -18.05 -6.26 -5.27
C THR A 224 -17.69 -4.82 -4.97
N SER A 225 -16.91 -4.21 -5.85
CA SER A 225 -16.67 -2.77 -5.89
C SER A 225 -17.61 -2.08 -6.87
N SER A 226 -17.85 -0.79 -6.68
CA SER A 226 -18.78 -0.02 -7.51
C SER A 226 -18.42 -0.04 -9.00
N ALA A 227 -17.16 0.24 -9.35
CA ALA A 227 -16.74 0.33 -10.75
C ALA A 227 -15.78 -0.78 -11.21
N LEU A 228 -15.13 -1.50 -10.28
CA LEU A 228 -14.11 -2.51 -10.64
C LEU A 228 -14.70 -3.94 -10.71
N GLY A 229 -15.99 -4.10 -10.39
CA GLY A 229 -16.68 -5.37 -10.43
C GLY A 229 -16.33 -6.28 -9.25
N THR A 230 -16.31 -7.59 -9.52
CA THR A 230 -16.11 -8.60 -8.48
C THR A 230 -14.63 -8.81 -8.19
N TRP A 231 -14.31 -8.81 -6.90
CA TRP A 231 -13.03 -9.23 -6.35
C TRP A 231 -13.17 -10.60 -5.70
N LYS A 232 -12.17 -11.45 -5.91
CA LYS A 232 -12.04 -12.75 -5.24
C LYS A 232 -10.95 -12.65 -4.19
N VAL A 233 -11.24 -13.13 -2.99
CA VAL A 233 -10.25 -13.40 -1.96
C VAL A 233 -9.87 -14.87 -2.11
N MET A 234 -8.60 -15.15 -2.36
CA MET A 234 -8.14 -16.49 -2.70
C MET A 234 -7.06 -16.97 -1.73
N SER A 235 -6.93 -18.28 -1.55
CA SER A 235 -5.77 -18.85 -0.87
C SER A 235 -4.50 -18.53 -1.69
N GLY A 236 -3.59 -17.76 -1.10
CA GLY A 236 -2.37 -17.26 -1.76
C GLY A 236 -1.18 -18.19 -1.66
N VAL A 237 -1.31 -19.30 -0.90
CA VAL A 237 -0.22 -20.24 -0.63
C VAL A 237 -0.64 -21.68 -0.85
N ASP A 238 0.31 -22.51 -1.24
CA ASP A 238 0.16 -23.96 -1.20
C ASP A 238 0.44 -24.46 0.23
N THR A 239 -0.62 -24.72 0.98
CA THR A 239 -0.56 -25.25 2.36
C THR A 239 0.10 -26.62 2.45
N SER A 240 0.23 -27.36 1.33
CA SER A 240 1.03 -28.61 1.32
C SER A 240 2.53 -28.36 1.42
N GLN A 241 3.00 -27.16 1.05
CA GLN A 241 4.39 -26.72 1.10
C GLN A 241 4.70 -25.86 2.32
N ILE A 242 3.66 -25.32 2.98
CA ILE A 242 3.79 -24.41 4.12
C ILE A 242 3.14 -25.05 5.36
N GLN A 243 3.97 -25.60 6.25
CA GLN A 243 3.55 -25.99 7.60
C GLN A 243 3.68 -24.83 8.62
N SER A 244 3.83 -23.58 8.16
CA SER A 244 4.09 -22.42 9.02
C SER A 244 2.89 -21.48 9.15
N HIS A 245 3.04 -20.53 10.08
CA HIS A 245 2.17 -19.41 10.46
C HIS A 245 1.73 -18.43 9.34
N THR A 246 2.01 -18.75 8.07
CA THR A 246 1.50 -18.02 6.89
C THR A 246 0.58 -18.90 6.04
N GLY A 247 0.18 -20.06 6.55
CA GLY A 247 -0.73 -20.99 5.89
C GLY A 247 -2.09 -20.37 5.57
N GLY A 248 -2.45 -19.25 6.21
CA GLY A 248 -3.64 -18.47 5.91
C GLY A 248 -3.41 -17.24 5.05
N THR A 249 -2.29 -17.16 4.33
CA THR A 249 -2.09 -16.09 3.35
C THR A 249 -3.23 -16.09 2.33
N VAL A 250 -3.81 -14.91 2.11
CA VAL A 250 -4.79 -14.67 1.06
C VAL A 250 -4.33 -13.61 0.07
N ASP A 251 -4.74 -13.78 -1.18
CA ASP A 251 -4.52 -12.84 -2.27
C ASP A 251 -5.85 -12.22 -2.72
N LEU A 252 -5.79 -11.09 -3.41
CA LEU A 252 -6.93 -10.52 -4.12
C LEU A 252 -6.79 -10.68 -5.63
N LEU A 253 -7.88 -11.07 -6.28
CA LEU A 253 -7.96 -11.14 -7.73
C LEU A 253 -9.11 -10.29 -8.26
N ASN A 254 -8.83 -9.54 -9.33
CA ASN A 254 -9.83 -8.84 -10.12
C ASN A 254 -9.70 -9.24 -11.60
N ASP A 255 -10.66 -10.03 -12.09
CA ASP A 255 -10.64 -10.53 -13.47
C ASP A 255 -10.90 -9.42 -14.50
N THR A 256 -11.73 -8.42 -14.15
CA THR A 256 -12.05 -7.31 -15.04
C THR A 256 -10.80 -6.51 -15.43
N HIS A 257 -9.89 -6.32 -14.48
CA HIS A 257 -8.68 -5.54 -14.66
C HIS A 257 -7.41 -6.39 -14.83
N ASN A 258 -7.54 -7.72 -14.79
CA ASN A 258 -6.42 -8.67 -14.74
C ASN A 258 -5.41 -8.29 -13.64
N TRP A 259 -5.89 -8.04 -12.42
CA TRP A 259 -5.02 -7.71 -11.28
C TRP A 259 -4.96 -8.87 -10.30
N HIS A 260 -3.76 -9.12 -9.79
CA HIS A 260 -3.49 -10.08 -8.72
C HIS A 260 -2.66 -9.37 -7.65
N ILE A 261 -3.31 -8.96 -6.56
CA ILE A 261 -2.64 -8.38 -5.41
C ILE A 261 -2.24 -9.52 -4.49
N VAL A 262 -0.93 -9.75 -4.37
CA VAL A 262 -0.43 -10.81 -3.50
C VAL A 262 -0.36 -10.32 -2.07
N GLY A 263 -0.86 -11.14 -1.15
CA GLY A 263 -0.88 -10.82 0.28
C GLY A 263 0.44 -11.06 1.00
N SER A 264 1.39 -11.74 0.36
CA SER A 264 2.74 -11.92 0.89
C SER A 264 3.77 -12.05 -0.23
N ASN A 265 5.02 -11.69 0.08
CA ASN A 265 6.19 -11.96 -0.75
C ASN A 265 6.95 -13.17 -0.21
N LEU A 266 6.26 -14.32 -0.13
CA LEU A 266 6.91 -15.58 0.22
C LEU A 266 7.80 -16.03 -0.96
N SER A 267 8.90 -16.71 -0.64
CA SER A 267 9.79 -17.28 -1.65
C SER A 267 9.00 -18.08 -2.70
N LEU A 268 9.36 -17.90 -3.97
CA LEU A 268 8.65 -18.36 -5.19
C LEU A 268 8.08 -19.79 -5.18
N TRP A 269 8.58 -20.68 -4.32
CA TRP A 269 8.13 -22.07 -4.25
C TRP A 269 6.86 -22.29 -3.42
N ALA A 270 6.40 -21.30 -2.66
CA ALA A 270 5.26 -21.46 -1.75
C ALA A 270 4.03 -20.63 -2.13
N GLN A 271 4.24 -19.60 -2.95
CA GLN A 271 3.19 -18.73 -3.43
C GLN A 271 2.45 -19.37 -4.59
N CYS A 272 1.14 -19.21 -4.60
CA CYS A 272 0.31 -19.63 -5.70
C CYS A 272 0.70 -18.94 -7.00
N GLU A 273 1.03 -19.73 -8.03
CA GLU A 273 1.19 -19.20 -9.37
C GLU A 273 -0.17 -18.80 -9.92
N TYR A 274 -0.23 -17.59 -10.50
CA TYR A 274 -1.37 -17.12 -11.26
C TYR A 274 -0.95 -16.87 -12.70
N GLY A 275 -1.89 -17.02 -13.63
CA GLY A 275 -1.61 -16.93 -15.07
C GLY A 275 -0.89 -15.63 -15.44
N SER A 276 0.04 -15.71 -16.38
CA SER A 276 0.88 -14.57 -16.82
C SER A 276 0.11 -13.39 -17.42
N SER A 277 -1.21 -13.53 -17.61
CA SER A 277 -2.10 -12.46 -18.05
C SER A 277 -2.40 -11.44 -16.96
N TYR A 278 -2.15 -11.76 -15.68
CA TYR A 278 -2.42 -10.87 -14.57
C TYR A 278 -1.22 -9.98 -14.26
N THR A 279 -1.50 -8.72 -13.95
CA THR A 279 -0.54 -7.80 -13.35
C THR A 279 -0.42 -8.15 -11.89
N LYS A 280 0.73 -8.70 -11.51
CA LYS A 280 1.08 -8.96 -10.11
C LYS A 280 1.39 -7.64 -9.41
N ILE A 281 0.71 -7.40 -8.30
CA ILE A 281 0.90 -6.25 -7.41
C ILE A 281 1.33 -6.83 -6.06
N ASP A 282 2.55 -6.53 -5.62
CA ASP A 282 3.02 -6.97 -4.31
C ASP A 282 2.58 -5.98 -3.23
N ILE A 283 2.04 -6.48 -2.12
CA ILE A 283 1.70 -5.64 -0.97
C ILE A 283 2.92 -4.95 -0.37
N HIS A 284 4.12 -5.52 -0.55
CA HIS A 284 5.38 -4.95 -0.09
C HIS A 284 6.03 -3.97 -1.09
N ASP A 285 5.60 -3.99 -2.35
CA ASP A 285 6.09 -3.08 -3.38
C ASP A 285 5.18 -1.86 -3.51
N ALA A 286 5.76 -0.69 -3.82
CA ALA A 286 4.95 0.42 -4.31
C ALA A 286 4.11 -0.07 -5.50
N LEU A 287 2.90 0.48 -5.68
CA LEU A 287 2.23 0.36 -6.97
C LEU A 287 3.20 0.93 -8.00
N SER A 288 3.91 0.04 -8.70
CA SER A 288 4.49 0.38 -9.98
C SER A 288 3.38 1.09 -10.70
N PRO A 289 3.59 2.33 -11.20
CA PRO A 289 2.52 3.11 -11.80
C PRO A 289 1.80 2.13 -12.69
N LEU A 290 0.56 1.80 -12.31
CA LEU A 290 -0.25 0.86 -13.04
C LEU A 290 -0.38 1.60 -14.35
N THR A 291 0.52 1.28 -15.26
CA THR A 291 0.38 1.57 -16.65
C THR A 291 -0.79 0.68 -16.91
N THR A 292 -1.98 1.26 -16.71
CA THR A 292 -3.11 0.93 -17.53
C THR A 292 -2.53 1.09 -18.92
N SER A 293 -1.97 0.00 -19.44
CA SER A 293 -2.20 -0.35 -20.81
C SER A 293 -3.72 -0.50 -20.91
N ILE A 294 -4.41 0.64 -20.85
CA ILE A 294 -5.35 0.98 -21.89
C ILE A 294 -4.61 0.47 -23.12
N ASN A 295 -5.24 -0.44 -23.84
CA ASN A 295 -4.94 -0.58 -25.26
C ASN A 295 -5.08 0.82 -25.87
N MET A 296 -4.05 1.65 -25.70
CA MET A 296 -3.64 2.70 -26.59
C MET A 296 -2.95 1.98 -27.75
N GLN A 297 -3.67 1.04 -28.35
CA GLN A 297 -3.56 0.82 -29.78
C GLN A 297 -4.10 2.10 -30.40
N GLY A 298 -3.24 3.09 -30.46
CA GLY A 298 -3.57 4.47 -30.77
C GLY A 298 -2.67 5.36 -29.93
N GLU A 299 -1.65 5.90 -30.59
CA GLU A 299 -0.88 7.06 -30.15
C GLU A 299 -1.80 8.20 -29.69
N GLN A 300 -2.37 8.12 -28.49
CA GLN A 300 -2.90 9.32 -27.84
C GLN A 300 -1.69 10.12 -27.40
N SER A 301 -1.32 11.06 -28.27
CA SER A 301 -0.55 12.26 -27.98
C SER A 301 -0.71 12.68 -26.53
N ASN A 302 0.38 12.82 -25.78
CA ASN A 302 0.39 13.37 -24.42
C ASN A 302 -0.50 14.61 -24.38
N VAL A 303 -1.73 14.50 -23.87
CA VAL A 303 -2.73 15.59 -23.94
C VAL A 303 -2.17 16.85 -23.28
N ILE A 304 -1.35 16.66 -22.24
CA ILE A 304 -0.60 17.70 -21.56
C ILE A 304 0.86 17.29 -21.46
N SER A 305 1.75 18.18 -21.89
CA SER A 305 3.19 18.08 -21.73
C SER A 305 3.68 19.26 -20.89
N VAL A 306 4.53 19.00 -19.89
CA VAL A 306 5.12 20.03 -19.04
C VAL A 306 6.61 20.11 -19.31
N TYR A 307 7.07 21.29 -19.73
CA TYR A 307 8.47 21.52 -20.06
C TYR A 307 9.10 22.47 -19.04
N PRO A 308 10.12 22.03 -18.28
CA PRO A 308 10.91 22.95 -17.47
C PRO A 308 11.81 23.79 -18.39
N ASN A 309 11.96 25.07 -18.07
CA ASN A 309 13.04 25.87 -18.63
C ASN A 309 14.25 25.76 -17.70
N PRO A 310 15.38 25.15 -18.10
CA PRO A 310 16.54 25.04 -17.21
C PRO A 310 17.20 26.38 -16.86
N ALA A 311 16.90 27.44 -17.62
CA ALA A 311 17.49 28.77 -17.45
C ALA A 311 16.56 29.75 -16.70
N SER A 312 15.28 29.42 -16.50
CA SER A 312 14.34 30.23 -15.72
C SER A 312 13.60 29.37 -14.71
N SER A 313 13.14 29.95 -13.60
CA SER A 313 12.29 29.19 -12.64
C SER A 313 10.86 29.05 -13.17
N GLU A 314 10.71 28.64 -14.44
CA GLU A 314 9.43 28.61 -15.14
C GLU A 314 9.16 27.23 -15.75
N LEU A 315 7.88 26.89 -15.78
CA LEU A 315 7.36 25.68 -16.40
C LEU A 315 6.34 26.07 -17.45
N TYR A 316 6.35 25.39 -18.60
CA TYR A 316 5.37 25.61 -19.65
C TYR A 316 4.43 24.42 -19.77
N ILE A 317 3.13 24.70 -19.80
CA ILE A 317 2.08 23.72 -20.08
C ILE A 317 1.80 23.79 -21.57
N SER A 318 2.10 22.71 -22.29
CA SER A 318 1.71 22.54 -23.69
C SER A 318 0.61 21.50 -23.77
N GLU A 319 -0.43 21.82 -24.52
CA GLU A 319 -1.58 20.94 -24.69
C GLU A 319 -1.62 20.50 -26.16
N ASN A 320 -1.79 19.20 -26.39
CA ASN A 320 -1.95 18.65 -27.74
C ASN A 320 -3.41 18.70 -28.23
N LEU A 321 -4.35 19.00 -27.32
CA LEU A 321 -5.76 19.23 -27.60
C LEU A 321 -6.24 20.47 -26.83
N PRO A 322 -7.24 21.23 -27.33
CA PRO A 322 -7.77 22.38 -26.61
C PRO A 322 -8.43 21.92 -25.30
N LEU A 323 -7.77 22.15 -24.17
CA LEU A 323 -8.38 21.94 -22.86
C LEU A 323 -9.12 23.19 -22.42
N GLN A 324 -10.19 23.00 -21.64
CA GLN A 324 -10.86 24.05 -20.88
C GLN A 324 -10.66 23.76 -19.39
N PRO A 325 -9.48 24.08 -18.82
CA PRO A 325 -9.27 23.90 -17.40
C PRO A 325 -10.25 24.76 -16.60
N THR A 326 -10.76 24.19 -15.52
CA THR A 326 -11.54 24.90 -14.50
C THR A 326 -10.71 25.23 -13.27
N ASP A 327 -9.63 24.47 -13.03
CA ASP A 327 -8.68 24.69 -11.93
C ASP A 327 -7.29 24.19 -12.35
N ILE A 328 -6.24 24.93 -11.97
CA ILE A 328 -4.84 24.51 -12.17
C ILE A 328 -4.08 24.83 -10.89
N TYR A 329 -3.39 23.82 -10.32
CA TYR A 329 -2.62 24.02 -9.10
C TYR A 329 -1.44 23.06 -8.95
N LEU A 330 -0.44 23.46 -8.17
CA LEU A 330 0.64 22.61 -7.70
C LEU A 330 0.36 22.11 -6.28
N MET A 331 0.50 20.81 -6.06
CA MET A 331 0.50 20.20 -4.73
C MET A 331 1.92 19.81 -4.31
N ASP A 332 2.20 19.89 -3.01
CA ASP A 332 3.36 19.21 -2.42
C ASP A 332 3.10 17.71 -2.22
N VAL A 333 4.13 16.97 -1.81
CA VAL A 333 4.03 15.52 -1.53
C VAL A 333 3.07 15.16 -0.39
N LEU A 334 2.63 16.15 0.40
CA LEU A 334 1.63 15.98 1.46
C LEU A 334 0.21 16.34 0.96
N GLY A 335 0.02 16.53 -0.35
CA GLY A 335 -1.27 16.89 -0.95
C GLY A 335 -1.69 18.34 -0.73
N ARG A 336 -0.84 19.20 -0.13
CA ARG A 336 -1.20 20.59 0.14
C ARG A 336 -1.02 21.43 -1.11
N ARG A 337 -2.04 22.20 -1.49
CA ARG A 337 -1.95 23.20 -2.56
C ARG A 337 -0.89 24.26 -2.18
N LYS A 338 0.12 24.43 -3.03
CA LYS A 338 1.21 25.41 -2.86
C LYS A 338 1.08 26.59 -3.79
N LEU A 339 0.54 26.38 -4.98
CA LEU A 339 0.34 27.41 -5.98
C LEU A 339 -0.97 27.12 -6.69
N THR A 340 -1.85 28.11 -6.77
CA THR A 340 -3.05 28.06 -7.61
C THR A 340 -2.83 29.03 -8.76
N LEU A 341 -3.18 28.59 -9.96
CA LEU A 341 -2.95 29.30 -11.20
C LEU A 341 -4.30 29.65 -11.83
N ALA A 342 -4.30 30.67 -12.68
CA ALA A 342 -5.48 30.94 -13.49
C ALA A 342 -5.75 29.73 -14.41
N PRO A 343 -7.02 29.36 -14.70
CA PRO A 343 -7.31 28.18 -15.52
C PRO A 343 -6.78 28.27 -16.96
N ASP A 344 -6.51 29.47 -17.45
CA ASP A 344 -5.87 29.74 -18.75
C ASP A 344 -4.34 29.87 -18.66
N ALA A 345 -3.74 29.68 -17.48
CA ALA A 345 -2.29 29.75 -17.34
C ALA A 345 -1.61 28.68 -18.20
N ARG A 346 -0.61 29.10 -18.97
CA ARG A 346 0.29 28.21 -19.75
C ARG A 346 1.75 28.31 -19.34
N GLN A 347 2.04 29.23 -18.43
CA GLN A 347 3.36 29.46 -17.87
C GLN A 347 3.21 29.55 -16.35
N ILE A 348 4.08 28.84 -15.64
CA ILE A 348 4.07 28.72 -14.19
C ILE A 348 5.41 29.24 -13.66
N ASP A 349 5.39 30.35 -12.92
CA ASP A 349 6.56 30.80 -12.18
C ASP A 349 6.68 30.02 -10.86
N VAL A 350 7.75 29.25 -10.71
CA VAL A 350 8.07 28.47 -9.51
C VAL A 350 9.23 29.05 -8.70
N SER A 351 9.66 30.28 -8.97
CA SER A 351 10.75 30.97 -8.28
C SER A 351 10.54 31.07 -6.75
N ASN A 352 9.29 31.21 -6.32
CA ASN A 352 8.91 31.27 -4.91
C ASN A 352 8.42 29.93 -4.35
N THR A 353 8.35 28.88 -5.18
CA THR A 353 7.92 27.55 -4.74
C THR A 353 9.10 26.80 -4.11
N PRO A 354 8.97 26.25 -2.89
CA PRO A 354 10.04 25.48 -2.26
C PRO A 354 10.48 24.29 -3.12
N ALA A 355 11.80 24.03 -3.11
CA ALA A 355 12.39 22.88 -3.80
C ALA A 355 11.74 21.55 -3.40
N GLY A 356 11.94 20.54 -4.23
CA GLY A 356 11.40 19.19 -4.07
C GLY A 356 10.27 18.85 -5.03
N ILE A 357 9.80 17.61 -4.95
CA ILE A 357 8.77 17.07 -5.83
C ILE A 357 7.43 17.79 -5.61
N LYS A 358 6.75 18.08 -6.72
CA LYS A 358 5.41 18.64 -6.78
C LYS A 358 4.56 17.87 -7.78
N THR A 359 3.25 17.92 -7.61
CA THR A 359 2.29 17.41 -8.59
C THR A 359 1.51 18.58 -9.16
N LEU A 360 1.64 18.82 -10.46
CA LEU A 360 0.75 19.70 -11.20
C LEU A 360 -0.56 18.98 -11.44
N VAL A 361 -1.66 19.62 -11.09
CA VAL A 361 -3.02 19.14 -11.32
C VAL A 361 -3.75 20.13 -12.19
N ILE A 362 -4.37 19.63 -13.25
CA ILE A 362 -5.21 20.39 -14.18
C ILE A 362 -6.57 19.71 -14.19
N VAL A 363 -7.57 20.39 -13.64
CA VAL A 363 -8.95 19.92 -13.60
C VAL A 363 -9.70 20.52 -14.77
N THR A 364 -10.40 19.70 -15.54
CA THR A 364 -11.35 20.12 -16.57
C THR A 364 -12.75 19.64 -16.20
N ASN A 365 -13.75 19.98 -17.02
CA ASN A 365 -15.10 19.42 -16.87
C ASN A 365 -15.17 17.92 -17.17
N GLU A 366 -14.16 17.37 -17.84
CA GLU A 366 -14.16 15.98 -18.32
C GLU A 366 -13.25 15.07 -17.49
N ALA A 367 -12.11 15.58 -17.05
CA ALA A 367 -11.08 14.78 -16.39
C ALA A 367 -10.16 15.61 -15.49
N VAL A 368 -9.38 14.90 -14.68
CA VAL A 368 -8.27 15.46 -13.90
C VAL A 368 -6.97 14.92 -14.48
N TYR A 369 -6.10 15.81 -14.94
CA TYR A 369 -4.78 15.48 -15.44
C TYR A 369 -3.74 15.81 -14.39
N THR A 370 -2.74 14.93 -14.23
CA THR A 370 -1.65 15.15 -13.28
C THR A 370 -0.29 14.97 -13.94
N ASN A 371 0.69 15.78 -13.53
CA ASN A 371 2.07 15.65 -13.98
C ASN A 371 3.03 15.89 -12.80
N ARG A 372 4.08 15.07 -12.70
CA ARG A 372 5.06 15.17 -11.61
C ARG A 372 6.20 16.09 -12.03
N ILE A 373 6.51 17.05 -11.16
CA ILE A 373 7.52 18.08 -11.41
C ILE A 373 8.56 18.06 -10.30
N SER A 374 9.83 18.15 -10.67
CA SER A 374 10.94 18.28 -9.73
C SER A 374 11.49 19.70 -9.78
N ILE A 375 11.33 20.46 -8.69
CA ILE A 375 11.95 21.77 -8.54
C ILE A 375 13.28 21.58 -7.80
N VAL A 376 14.39 21.80 -8.50
CA VAL A 376 15.75 21.71 -7.95
C VAL A 376 16.31 23.12 -7.85
N ARG A 377 17.00 23.46 -6.76
CA ARG A 377 17.68 24.75 -6.57
C ARG A 377 19.14 24.52 -6.26
#